data_AF-A0A6M3KU48-F1
#
_entry.id   AF-A0A6M3KU48-F1
#
_cell.length_a   1.000
_cell.length_b   1.000
_cell.length_c   1.000
_cell.angle_alpha   90.00
_cell.angle_beta   90.00
_cell.angle_gamma   90.00
#
_symmetry.space_group_name_H-M   'P 1'
#
loop_
_entity.id
_entity.type
_entity.pdbx_description
1 polymer ?
#
loop_
_entity_poly.entity_id
_entity_poly.type
_entity_poly.pdbx_seq_one_letter_code
_entity_poly.pdbx_strand_id
1 'polypeptide(L)'
;MKPGYTFSVGEFDSEILRSGDFQLISITLDSTAKYAAAGFGSGVTKIPKGVLLTLDSDLSDGVYNVVDTEAGNNQINGTPTQFMRNAVVLAETILDASAGDQQVKAYWAGTFNWTKLKYNYSATTALTMAQLRDCQRLTIVDGPTT
;
A
#
# COMPACT_ATOMS: atom_id res chain seq x y z
N MET A 1 -3.95 19.97 -12.36
CA MET A 1 -3.02 19.27 -11.45
C MET A 1 -3.74 19.13 -10.12
N LYS A 2 -3.93 17.92 -9.59
CA LYS A 2 -4.46 17.72 -8.23
C LYS A 2 -3.29 17.84 -7.23
N PRO A 3 -3.47 18.46 -6.05
CA PRO A 3 -2.43 18.49 -5.02
C PRO A 3 -2.10 17.07 -4.55
N GLY A 4 -0.81 16.78 -4.31
CA GLY A 4 -0.39 15.60 -3.53
C GLY A 4 0.54 14.58 -4.21
N TYR A 5 0.81 14.66 -5.52
CA TYR A 5 1.67 13.67 -6.20
C TYR A 5 2.68 14.30 -7.17
N THR A 6 3.94 13.91 -7.05
CA THR A 6 5.02 14.21 -8.01
C THR A 6 5.50 12.90 -8.65
N PHE A 7 5.48 12.81 -9.99
CA PHE A 7 6.00 11.65 -10.71
C PHE A 7 7.52 11.50 -10.48
N SER A 8 7.98 10.29 -10.19
CA SER A 8 9.39 9.97 -9.98
C SER A 8 9.85 8.88 -10.94
N VAL A 9 11.11 8.95 -11.37
CA VAL A 9 11.76 7.87 -12.12
C VAL A 9 12.37 6.89 -11.12
N GLY A 10 12.10 5.59 -11.26
CA GLY A 10 12.61 4.54 -10.39
C GLY A 10 13.22 3.39 -11.18
N GLU A 11 14.15 2.66 -10.58
CA GLU A 11 14.62 1.39 -11.12
C GLU A 11 13.52 0.33 -11.00
N PHE A 12 13.47 -0.59 -11.97
CA PHE A 12 12.48 -1.66 -11.98
C PHE A 12 12.70 -2.62 -10.81
N ASP A 13 11.72 -2.71 -9.90
CA ASP A 13 11.75 -3.64 -8.77
C ASP A 13 11.11 -4.99 -9.14
N SER A 14 11.95 -5.90 -9.66
CA SER A 14 11.53 -7.25 -10.04
C SER A 14 11.02 -8.12 -8.88
N GLU A 15 11.18 -7.69 -7.63
CA GLU A 15 10.69 -8.44 -6.47
C GLU A 15 9.17 -8.34 -6.33
N ILE A 16 8.59 -7.22 -6.73
CA ILE A 16 7.17 -6.88 -6.57
C ILE A 16 6.47 -6.62 -7.90
N LEU A 17 7.17 -6.05 -8.89
CA LEU A 17 6.63 -5.73 -10.20
C LEU A 17 6.82 -6.88 -11.20
N ARG A 18 5.89 -6.97 -12.14
CA ARG A 18 5.88 -7.95 -13.24
C ARG A 18 5.98 -7.31 -14.61
N SER A 19 5.79 -5.99 -14.71
CA SER A 19 5.98 -5.22 -15.94
C SER A 19 6.78 -3.96 -15.66
N GLY A 20 7.61 -3.56 -16.62
CA GLY A 20 8.28 -2.26 -16.63
C GLY A 20 7.32 -1.07 -16.77
N ASP A 21 6.05 -1.33 -17.10
CA ASP A 21 4.99 -0.33 -17.13
C ASP A 21 4.49 -0.06 -15.71
N PHE A 22 5.14 0.87 -15.02
CA PHE A 22 4.75 1.35 -13.70
C PHE A 22 4.87 2.87 -13.58
N GLN A 23 4.18 3.44 -12.60
CA GLN A 23 4.27 4.86 -12.27
C GLN A 23 4.64 5.00 -10.80
N LEU A 24 5.75 5.68 -10.54
CA LEU A 24 6.17 6.04 -9.19
C LEU A 24 5.72 7.46 -8.85
N ILE A 25 5.28 7.65 -7.62
CA ILE A 25 4.93 8.96 -7.07
C ILE A 25 5.59 9.15 -5.70
N SER A 26 5.75 10.40 -5.28
CA SER A 26 5.97 10.74 -3.88
C SER A 26 4.62 10.91 -3.19
N ILE A 27 4.47 10.33 -2.00
CA ILE A 27 3.31 10.46 -1.11
C ILE A 27 3.79 10.87 0.28
N THR A 28 2.89 11.45 1.08
CA THR A 28 3.12 11.60 2.52
C THR A 28 2.52 10.37 3.23
N LEU A 29 3.35 9.65 3.97
CA LEU A 29 2.92 8.58 4.86
C LEU A 29 2.71 9.15 6.27
N ASP A 30 1.60 8.75 6.89
CA ASP A 30 1.21 9.17 8.22
C ASP A 30 2.16 8.63 9.30
N SER A 31 2.48 9.46 10.28
CA SER A 31 3.33 9.09 11.43
C SER A 31 2.78 7.96 12.30
N THR A 32 1.47 7.71 12.24
CA THR A 32 0.80 6.62 12.95
C THR A 32 0.76 5.32 12.16
N ALA A 33 1.23 5.32 10.91
CA ALA A 33 1.26 4.16 10.06
C ALA A 33 2.04 3.01 10.70
N LYS A 34 1.39 1.85 10.80
CA LYS A 34 1.96 0.65 11.43
C LYS A 34 1.73 -0.56 10.53
N TYR A 35 2.75 -1.38 10.42
CA TYR A 35 2.64 -2.68 9.77
C TYR A 35 2.81 -3.79 10.83
N ALA A 36 1.74 -4.54 11.08
CA ALA A 36 1.64 -5.53 12.14
C ALA A 36 0.85 -6.78 11.70
N ALA A 37 0.99 -7.19 10.44
CA ALA A 37 0.34 -8.40 9.94
C ALA A 37 0.71 -9.64 10.80
N ALA A 38 -0.29 -10.46 11.15
CA ALA A 38 -0.11 -11.66 11.96
C ALA A 38 1.04 -12.53 11.41
N GLY A 39 2.13 -12.65 12.18
CA GLY A 39 3.35 -13.37 11.77
C GLY A 39 4.60 -12.50 11.61
N PHE A 40 4.46 -11.18 11.55
CA PHE A 40 5.56 -10.22 11.62
C PHE A 40 5.40 -9.46 12.95
N GLY A 41 6.27 -9.77 13.93
CA GLY A 41 6.09 -9.45 15.36
C GLY A 41 5.43 -8.10 15.68
N SER A 42 4.55 -8.11 16.67
CA SER A 42 3.84 -6.92 17.18
C SER A 42 4.80 -5.77 17.51
N GLY A 43 4.56 -4.59 16.91
CA GLY A 43 5.18 -3.33 17.32
C GLY A 43 6.33 -2.81 16.45
N VAL A 44 6.49 -3.29 15.21
CA VAL A 44 7.57 -2.81 14.35
C VAL A 44 7.19 -1.46 13.71
N THR A 45 7.99 -0.43 13.97
CA THR A 45 8.02 0.83 13.21
C THR A 45 8.51 0.65 11.77
N LYS A 46 8.91 -0.58 11.42
CA LYS A 46 9.38 -0.97 10.09
C LYS A 46 8.21 -1.33 9.19
N ILE A 47 8.07 -0.61 8.09
CA ILE A 47 7.09 -0.90 7.04
C ILE A 47 7.87 -1.38 5.81
N PRO A 48 7.79 -2.68 5.47
CA PRO A 48 8.54 -3.21 4.34
C PRO A 48 8.00 -2.67 3.00
N LYS A 49 8.87 -2.64 1.98
CA LYS A 49 8.41 -2.43 0.60
C LYS A 49 7.37 -3.48 0.19
N GLY A 50 6.50 -3.12 -0.76
CA GLY A 50 5.38 -3.96 -1.19
C GLY A 50 4.14 -3.85 -0.32
N VAL A 51 4.17 -3.02 0.73
CA VAL A 51 2.99 -2.77 1.57
C VAL A 51 1.98 -1.91 0.82
N LEU A 52 0.71 -2.33 0.84
CA LEU A 52 -0.40 -1.57 0.32
C LEU A 52 -0.71 -0.41 1.25
N LEU A 53 -0.83 0.77 0.66
CA LEU A 53 -1.22 2.00 1.33
C LEU A 53 -2.48 2.54 0.68
N THR A 54 -3.28 3.26 1.44
CA THR A 54 -4.45 3.97 0.95
C THR A 54 -4.50 5.35 1.57
N LEU A 55 -5.23 6.27 0.94
CA LEU A 55 -5.64 7.50 1.62
C LEU A 55 -6.49 7.12 2.83
N ASP A 56 -6.13 7.67 3.97
CA ASP A 56 -6.93 7.53 5.18
C ASP A 56 -8.19 8.40 5.02
N SER A 57 -9.38 7.80 5.18
CA SER A 57 -10.64 8.53 5.06
C SER A 57 -10.92 9.43 6.26
N ASP A 58 -10.28 9.16 7.39
CA ASP A 58 -10.43 9.93 8.61
C ASP A 58 -9.47 11.13 8.64
N LEU A 59 -8.44 11.12 7.78
CA LEU A 59 -7.49 12.22 7.59
C LEU A 59 -7.85 13.01 6.32
N SER A 60 -8.45 14.17 6.50
CA SER A 60 -8.77 15.12 5.42
C SER A 60 -7.55 15.67 4.65
N ASP A 61 -6.34 15.25 5.03
CA ASP A 61 -5.09 15.93 4.75
C ASP A 61 -4.33 15.32 3.56
N GLY A 62 -4.87 14.26 2.94
CA GLY A 62 -4.27 13.61 1.77
C GLY A 62 -3.08 12.72 2.09
N VAL A 63 -2.94 12.34 3.36
CA VAL A 63 -1.88 11.46 3.88
C VAL A 63 -2.29 9.99 3.69
N TYR A 64 -1.30 9.16 3.42
CA TYR A 64 -1.47 7.72 3.22
C TYR A 64 -1.22 6.97 4.52
N ASN A 65 -1.98 5.90 4.72
CA ASN A 65 -1.79 4.96 5.81
C ASN A 65 -1.74 3.52 5.28
N VAL A 66 -1.25 2.58 6.10
CA VAL A 66 -1.22 1.15 5.76
C VAL A 66 -2.64 0.63 5.63
N VAL A 67 -2.89 -0.15 4.57
CA VAL A 67 -4.16 -0.85 4.42
C VAL A 67 -4.32 -1.84 5.56
N ASP A 68 -5.37 -1.66 6.35
CA ASP A 68 -5.71 -2.49 7.50
C ASP A 68 -7.13 -3.05 7.38
N THR A 69 -7.23 -4.38 7.33
CA THR A 69 -8.51 -5.11 7.36
C THR A 69 -8.80 -5.75 8.73
N GLU A 70 -7.99 -5.40 9.72
CA GLU A 70 -8.21 -5.43 11.16
C GLU A 70 -9.62 -5.02 11.60
N ALA A 71 -10.42 -5.89 12.22
CA ALA A 71 -11.67 -5.47 12.85
C ALA A 71 -11.38 -4.67 14.14
N GLY A 72 -10.97 -3.39 14.02
CA GLY A 72 -10.74 -2.50 15.16
C GLY A 72 -9.78 -1.32 14.96
N ASN A 73 -8.95 -1.31 13.90
CA ASN A 73 -7.83 -0.35 13.76
C ASN A 73 -7.95 0.49 12.47
N ASN A 74 -8.94 1.38 12.38
CA ASN A 74 -9.25 2.17 11.18
C ASN A 74 -9.70 1.31 10.00
N GLN A 75 -10.96 0.86 10.14
CA GLN A 75 -11.72 0.28 9.06
C GLN A 75 -11.54 1.12 7.79
N ILE A 76 -11.06 0.49 6.72
CA ILE A 76 -11.62 0.71 5.39
C ILE A 76 -13.14 0.45 5.52
N ASN A 77 -13.88 1.48 5.94
CA ASN A 77 -15.16 1.33 6.60
C ASN A 77 -16.30 1.14 5.60
N GLY A 78 -16.63 -0.12 5.34
CA GLY A 78 -17.82 -0.52 4.60
C GLY A 78 -17.49 -0.96 3.18
N THR A 79 -17.26 -2.26 3.00
CA THR A 79 -16.95 -2.90 1.72
C THR A 79 -15.59 -2.46 1.17
N PRO A 80 -14.60 -3.37 1.01
CA PRO A 80 -13.27 -3.05 0.47
C PRO A 80 -13.24 -2.29 -0.87
N THR A 81 -14.37 -2.17 -1.56
CA THR A 81 -14.51 -1.54 -2.88
C THR A 81 -14.60 -0.01 -2.88
N GLN A 82 -14.90 0.67 -1.76
CA GLN A 82 -15.06 2.14 -1.77
C GLN A 82 -13.73 2.91 -1.56
N PHE A 83 -12.83 2.41 -0.71
CA PHE A 83 -11.60 3.13 -0.32
C PHE A 83 -10.36 2.71 -1.12
N MET A 84 -10.42 1.57 -1.81
CA MET A 84 -9.32 1.07 -2.63
C MET A 84 -9.11 1.82 -3.95
N ARG A 85 -9.93 2.85 -4.25
CA ARG A 85 -9.85 3.59 -5.52
C ARG A 85 -8.59 4.44 -5.70
N ASN A 86 -7.75 4.57 -4.67
CA ASN A 86 -6.44 5.24 -4.74
C ASN A 86 -5.37 4.47 -3.95
N ALA A 87 -5.47 3.14 -3.92
CA ALA A 87 -4.43 2.33 -3.30
C ALA A 87 -3.10 2.49 -4.05
N VAL A 88 -2.01 2.45 -3.32
CA VAL A 88 -0.64 2.49 -3.84
C VAL A 88 0.19 1.42 -3.16
N VAL A 89 1.33 1.08 -3.77
CA VAL A 89 2.26 0.08 -3.22
C VAL A 89 3.52 0.79 -2.77
N LEU A 90 3.90 0.69 -1.51
CA LEU A 90 5.13 1.28 -0.99
C LEU A 90 6.35 0.73 -1.75
N ALA A 91 7.18 1.63 -2.29
CA ALA A 91 8.32 1.26 -3.13
C ALA A 91 9.62 1.07 -2.34
N GLU A 92 9.65 1.43 -1.08
CA GLU A 92 10.84 1.38 -0.23
C GLU A 92 10.55 0.77 1.15
N THR A 93 11.59 0.35 1.86
CA THR A 93 11.41 -0.12 3.25
C THR A 93 11.67 1.03 4.19
N ILE A 94 10.66 1.38 4.97
CA ILE A 94 10.76 2.37 6.03
C ILE A 94 11.22 1.64 7.28
N LEU A 95 12.28 2.13 7.91
CA LEU A 95 12.83 1.52 9.12
C LEU A 95 12.17 2.05 10.39
N ASP A 96 11.72 3.30 10.36
CA ASP A 96 11.04 3.94 11.47
C ASP A 96 10.01 4.98 10.99
N ALA A 97 8.73 4.61 11.00
CA ALA A 97 7.62 5.50 10.64
C ALA A 97 7.22 6.46 11.79
N SER A 98 7.79 6.34 13.00
CA SER A 98 7.33 7.12 14.18
C SER A 98 7.86 8.55 14.24
N ALA A 99 8.75 8.95 13.34
CA ALA A 99 9.44 10.24 13.33
C ALA A 99 8.60 11.43 12.79
N GLY A 100 7.27 11.32 12.79
CA GLY A 100 6.38 12.27 12.11
C GLY A 100 6.07 11.84 10.67
N ASP A 101 5.24 12.62 9.97
CA ASP A 101 4.82 12.31 8.61
C ASP A 101 6.00 12.35 7.63
N GLN A 102 6.11 11.34 6.77
CA GLN A 102 7.29 11.15 5.92
C GLN A 102 6.92 11.18 4.44
N GLN A 103 7.73 11.87 3.64
CA GLN A 103 7.65 11.75 2.18
C GLN A 103 8.31 10.45 1.74
N VAL A 104 7.53 9.56 1.13
CA VAL A 104 8.00 8.25 0.67
C VAL A 104 7.57 7.98 -0.76
N LYS A 105 8.33 7.10 -1.43
CA LYS A 105 8.06 6.65 -2.78
C LYS A 105 7.06 5.50 -2.78
N ALA A 106 6.04 5.61 -3.63
CA ALA A 106 5.07 4.56 -3.83
C ALA A 106 4.76 4.38 -5.32
N TYR A 107 4.41 3.15 -5.70
CA TYR A 107 3.86 2.86 -7.01
C TYR A 107 2.37 3.23 -7.03
N TRP A 108 2.05 4.19 -7.87
CA TRP A 108 0.69 4.62 -8.18
C TRP A 108 -0.01 3.68 -9.17
N ALA A 109 0.77 3.13 -10.09
CA ALA A 109 0.31 2.22 -11.12
C ALA A 109 1.36 1.16 -11.41
N GLY A 110 0.93 -0.02 -11.82
CA GLY A 110 1.85 -1.10 -12.22
C GLY A 110 1.19 -2.46 -12.22
N THR A 111 1.94 -3.47 -12.66
CA THR A 111 1.53 -4.88 -12.55
C THR A 111 2.32 -5.55 -11.43
N PHE A 112 1.62 -6.11 -10.44
CA PHE A 112 2.21 -6.63 -9.21
C PHE A 112 1.91 -8.11 -9.01
N ASN A 113 2.87 -8.80 -8.40
CA ASN A 113 2.66 -10.17 -7.94
C ASN A 113 1.87 -10.19 -6.62
N TRP A 114 0.70 -10.81 -6.63
CA TRP A 114 -0.17 -10.95 -5.45
C TRP A 114 0.57 -11.47 -4.21
N THR A 115 1.40 -12.51 -4.37
CA THR A 115 2.13 -13.15 -3.26
C THR A 115 3.21 -12.27 -2.62
N LYS A 116 3.49 -11.11 -3.21
CA LYS A 116 4.51 -10.16 -2.75
C LYS A 116 3.93 -8.91 -2.11
N LEU A 117 2.63 -8.68 -2.29
CA LEU A 117 1.92 -7.57 -1.65
C LEU A 117 1.68 -7.88 -0.17
N LYS A 118 1.77 -6.83 0.64
CA LYS A 118 1.67 -6.90 2.10
C LYS A 118 0.64 -5.88 2.59
N TYR A 119 -0.09 -6.20 3.64
CA TYR A 119 -1.04 -5.30 4.30
C TYR A 119 -1.35 -5.88 5.69
N ASN A 120 -2.00 -5.11 6.56
CA ASN A 120 -2.45 -5.61 7.85
C ASN A 120 -3.78 -6.34 7.67
N TYR A 121 -3.83 -7.59 8.14
CA TYR A 121 -5.04 -8.38 8.15
C TYR A 121 -4.97 -9.44 9.24
N SER A 122 -6.14 -9.77 9.78
CA SER A 122 -6.30 -10.98 10.58
C SER A 122 -6.56 -12.17 9.66
N ALA A 123 -6.24 -13.39 10.12
CA ALA A 123 -6.43 -14.61 9.31
C ALA A 123 -7.87 -14.79 8.77
N THR A 124 -8.86 -14.15 9.39
CA THR A 124 -10.27 -14.22 9.01
C THR A 124 -10.74 -13.07 8.13
N THR A 125 -9.92 -12.04 7.88
CA THR A 125 -10.29 -10.82 7.14
C THR A 125 -9.31 -10.46 6.00
N ALA A 126 -8.68 -11.46 5.38
CA ALA A 126 -7.80 -11.24 4.24
C ALA A 126 -8.54 -10.60 3.05
N LEU A 127 -7.87 -9.68 2.36
CA LEU A 127 -8.28 -9.19 1.05
C LEU A 127 -8.24 -10.32 0.03
N THR A 128 -9.19 -10.27 -0.90
CA THR A 128 -9.20 -11.12 -2.09
C THR A 128 -8.54 -10.38 -3.26
N MET A 129 -8.02 -11.13 -4.21
CA MET A 129 -7.47 -10.57 -5.44
C MET A 129 -8.50 -9.73 -6.22
N ALA A 130 -9.78 -10.13 -6.20
CA ALA A 130 -10.86 -9.40 -6.85
C ALA A 130 -11.03 -7.99 -6.27
N GLN A 131 -10.95 -7.84 -4.94
CA GLN A 131 -11.05 -6.55 -4.28
C GLN A 131 -9.89 -5.60 -4.65
N LEU A 132 -8.67 -6.13 -4.81
CA LEU A 132 -7.55 -5.31 -5.31
C LEU A 132 -7.60 -5.04 -6.82
N ARG A 133 -8.20 -5.92 -7.63
CA ARG A 133 -8.36 -5.67 -9.07
C ARG A 133 -9.30 -4.49 -9.34
N ASP A 134 -10.20 -4.19 -8.41
CA ASP A 134 -11.04 -3.01 -8.47
C ASP A 134 -10.27 -1.72 -8.15
N CYS A 135 -9.02 -1.80 -7.68
CA CYS A 135 -8.10 -0.67 -7.60
C CYS A 135 -7.76 -0.20 -9.01
N GLN A 136 -8.38 0.91 -9.42
CA GLN A 136 -8.03 1.56 -10.67
C GLN A 136 -6.54 1.95 -10.59
N ARG A 137 -5.71 1.34 -11.46
CA ARG A 137 -4.25 1.54 -11.70
C ARG A 137 -3.31 0.44 -11.20
N LEU A 138 -3.71 -0.39 -10.25
CA LEU A 138 -2.90 -1.54 -9.81
C LEU A 138 -3.41 -2.82 -10.47
N THR A 139 -2.61 -3.40 -11.36
CA THR A 139 -2.92 -4.70 -11.96
C THR A 139 -2.31 -5.79 -11.10
N ILE A 140 -3.13 -6.72 -10.63
CA ILE A 140 -2.66 -7.84 -9.79
C ILE A 140 -2.67 -9.12 -10.60
N VAL A 141 -1.57 -9.87 -10.53
CA VAL A 141 -1.41 -11.19 -11.16
C VAL A 141 -0.93 -12.24 -10.15
N ASP A 142 -1.29 -13.51 -10.39
CA ASP A 142 -0.80 -14.65 -9.63
C ASP A 142 0.48 -15.22 -10.27
N GLY A 143 1.48 -15.52 -9.44
CA GLY A 143 2.64 -16.32 -9.87
C GLY A 143 3.48 -15.71 -11.00
N PRO A 144 4.49 -16.43 -11.52
CA PRO A 144 5.28 -15.96 -12.65
C PRO A 144 4.43 -15.89 -13.92
N THR A 145 4.42 -14.73 -14.57
CA THR A 145 3.99 -14.61 -15.97
C THR A 145 5.00 -15.37 -16.82
N THR A 146 4.57 -16.47 -17.42
CA THR A 146 5.30 -17.18 -18.48
C THR A 146 5.56 -16.27 -19.67
#